data_AF-A0A919ZNT9-F1
#
_entry.id   AF-A0A919ZNT9-F1
#
_cell.length_a   1.000
_cell.length_b   1.000
_cell.length_c   1.000
_cell.angle_alpha   90.00
_cell.angle_beta   90.00
_cell.angle_gamma   90.00
#
_symmetry.space_group_name_H-M   'P 1'
#
loop_
_entity.id
_entity.type
_entity.pdbx_description
1 polymer ?
#
loop_
_entity_poly.entity_id
_entity_poly.type
_entity_poly.pdbx_seq_one_letter_code
_entity_poly.pdbx_strand_id
1 'polypeptide(L)'
;MTDIELTKKRNNRLVFVLAAAITVNEMLSFTIGISLQFILLVMGTIFLIIVPVTLISNHPKFTWTVPYIKYFITLVSGVALFLLIKIDPHMINIMTMYFYVAIMGIYQDRIINALTLLITLSILCFYFFTQGENIFHSTNVQDLLFYIITFTLVSVVNLMYAQFNNTLQQEKELEKQRALEAKSAMKTMLTKITESVQAASQYQNDLQVATYETNQRSIEIVSSIENIIESLEMQNKQSLLLANQFNQVNEQINNLLIPTMFPHKQNSFFTATAVDSALTAPLEETLIEIKSMLQNLGTAAERTVDITEYNKGSLKDVLHLVSTQQQEITSLSESFAKLERQLRRMNRRSQL
;
A
#
# COMPACT_ATOMS: atom_id res chain seq x y z
N MET A 1 -24.15 9.54 3.92
CA MET A 1 -25.56 9.93 3.77
C MET A 1 -26.11 9.94 5.18
N THR A 2 -26.54 11.10 5.68
CA THR A 2 -26.96 11.21 7.09
C THR A 2 -28.34 10.55 7.27
N ASP A 3 -28.64 9.98 8.42
CA ASP A 3 -29.94 9.32 8.71
C ASP A 3 -31.15 10.23 8.43
N ILE A 4 -30.95 11.54 8.54
CA ILE A 4 -31.92 12.59 8.23
C ILE A 4 -32.25 12.62 6.73
N GLU A 5 -31.26 12.48 5.83
CA GLU A 5 -31.48 12.47 4.38
C GLU A 5 -32.26 11.23 3.93
N LEU A 6 -31.96 10.07 4.52
CA LEU A 6 -32.72 8.84 4.29
C LEU A 6 -34.18 9.01 4.74
N THR A 7 -34.39 9.62 5.92
CA THR A 7 -35.74 9.87 6.45
C THR A 7 -36.52 10.84 5.56
N LYS A 8 -35.91 11.95 5.10
CA LYS A 8 -36.54 12.88 4.14
C LYS A 8 -36.96 12.18 2.85
N LYS A 9 -36.09 11.33 2.29
CA LYS A 9 -36.38 10.59 1.06
C LYS A 9 -37.56 9.62 1.22
N ARG A 10 -37.69 8.97 2.38
CA ARG A 10 -38.82 8.09 2.71
C ARG A 10 -40.12 8.88 2.83
N ASN A 11 -40.12 9.97 3.59
CA ASN A 11 -41.29 10.83 3.77
C ASN A 11 -41.82 11.36 2.43
N ASN A 12 -40.93 11.80 1.54
CA ASN A 12 -41.32 12.33 0.23
C ASN A 12 -41.91 11.27 -0.69
N ARG A 13 -41.29 10.09 -0.73
CA ARG A 13 -41.81 8.97 -1.52
C ARG A 13 -43.18 8.53 -1.02
N LEU A 14 -43.37 8.48 0.29
CA LEU A 14 -44.65 8.12 0.86
C LEU A 14 -45.73 9.14 0.51
N VAL A 15 -45.49 10.42 0.73
CA VAL A 15 -46.48 11.47 0.43
C VAL A 15 -46.84 11.47 -1.04
N PHE A 16 -45.87 11.22 -1.92
CA PHE A 16 -46.13 11.03 -3.34
C PHE A 16 -47.02 9.81 -3.62
N VAL A 17 -46.71 8.63 -3.06
CA VAL A 17 -47.52 7.42 -3.24
C VAL A 17 -48.93 7.58 -2.67
N LEU A 18 -49.05 8.19 -1.49
CA LEU A 18 -50.32 8.49 -0.82
C LEU A 18 -51.16 9.45 -1.68
N ALA A 19 -50.57 10.55 -2.13
CA ALA A 19 -51.26 11.52 -2.97
C ALA A 19 -51.68 10.91 -4.30
N ALA A 20 -50.81 10.13 -4.95
CA ALA A 20 -51.13 9.47 -6.22
C ALA A 20 -52.28 8.47 -6.05
N ALA A 21 -52.21 7.61 -5.04
CA ALA A 21 -53.22 6.57 -4.87
C ALA A 21 -54.57 7.13 -4.44
N ILE A 22 -54.60 8.15 -3.57
CA ILE A 22 -55.85 8.79 -3.22
C ILE A 22 -56.40 9.60 -4.39
N THR A 23 -55.56 10.28 -5.18
CA THR A 23 -56.03 10.95 -6.40
C THR A 23 -56.71 9.97 -7.35
N VAL A 24 -56.14 8.78 -7.55
CA VAL A 24 -56.76 7.71 -8.37
C VAL A 24 -58.09 7.23 -7.76
N ASN A 25 -58.14 7.03 -6.45
CA ASN A 25 -59.36 6.64 -5.74
C ASN A 25 -60.48 7.69 -5.87
N GLU A 26 -60.12 8.96 -5.75
CA GLU A 26 -61.07 10.07 -5.88
C GLU A 26 -61.52 10.29 -7.32
N MET A 27 -60.65 10.06 -8.31
CA MET A 27 -61.06 10.03 -9.73
C MET A 27 -62.10 8.94 -9.98
N LEU A 28 -61.91 7.74 -9.41
CA LEU A 28 -62.89 6.67 -9.52
C LEU A 28 -64.20 7.04 -8.81
N SER A 29 -64.10 7.61 -7.61
CA SER A 29 -65.25 8.10 -6.83
C SER A 29 -66.07 9.13 -7.60
N PHE A 30 -65.40 10.04 -8.31
CA PHE A 30 -66.04 11.00 -9.21
C PHE A 30 -66.81 10.31 -10.34
N THR A 31 -66.22 9.28 -10.98
CA THR A 31 -66.90 8.54 -12.06
C THR A 31 -68.12 7.75 -11.61
N ILE A 32 -68.16 7.32 -10.34
CA ILE A 32 -69.29 6.60 -9.73
C ILE A 32 -70.42 7.57 -9.33
N GLY A 33 -70.17 8.88 -9.33
CA GLY A 33 -71.16 9.90 -8.98
C GLY A 33 -71.22 10.23 -7.49
N ILE A 34 -70.13 9.98 -6.75
CA ILE A 34 -70.01 10.39 -5.34
C ILE A 34 -70.05 11.93 -5.24
N SER A 35 -70.65 12.46 -4.17
CA SER A 35 -70.79 13.90 -3.94
C SER A 35 -69.46 14.64 -4.06
N LEU A 36 -69.43 15.73 -4.83
CA LEU A 36 -68.24 16.56 -5.02
C LEU A 36 -67.69 17.09 -3.69
N GLN A 37 -68.57 17.35 -2.71
CA GLN A 37 -68.17 17.82 -1.39
C GLN A 37 -67.29 16.79 -0.65
N PHE A 38 -67.61 15.50 -0.80
CA PHE A 38 -66.82 14.42 -0.22
C PHE A 38 -65.43 14.34 -0.85
N ILE A 39 -65.38 14.35 -2.19
CA ILE A 39 -64.13 14.30 -2.95
C ILE A 39 -63.21 15.47 -2.60
N LEU A 40 -63.77 16.69 -2.55
CA LEU A 40 -63.01 17.89 -2.19
C LEU A 40 -62.49 17.86 -0.75
N LEU A 41 -63.23 17.24 0.18
CA LEU A 41 -62.77 17.07 1.56
C LEU A 41 -61.56 16.14 1.63
N VAL A 42 -61.63 14.96 0.99
CA VAL A 42 -60.54 13.99 0.98
C VAL A 42 -59.31 14.57 0.28
N MET A 43 -59.47 15.13 -0.93
CA MET A 43 -58.40 15.82 -1.64
C MET A 43 -57.82 16.99 -0.84
N GLY A 44 -58.68 17.78 -0.19
CA GLY A 44 -58.30 18.91 0.64
C GLY A 44 -57.37 18.49 1.78
N THR A 45 -57.67 17.40 2.48
CA THR A 45 -56.79 16.91 3.57
C THR A 45 -55.37 16.60 3.09
N ILE A 46 -55.22 16.07 1.89
CA ILE A 46 -53.89 15.72 1.36
C ILE A 46 -53.18 16.95 0.83
N PHE A 47 -53.81 17.68 -0.09
CA PHE A 47 -53.15 18.75 -0.83
C PHE A 47 -53.03 20.06 -0.02
N LEU A 48 -53.92 20.31 0.94
CA LEU A 48 -53.84 21.51 1.80
C LEU A 48 -53.12 21.27 3.12
N ILE A 49 -53.14 20.06 3.67
CA ILE A 49 -52.53 19.77 4.98
C ILE A 49 -51.25 18.94 4.82
N ILE A 50 -51.34 17.73 4.26
CA ILE A 50 -50.21 16.78 4.26
C ILE A 50 -49.06 17.25 3.36
N VAL A 51 -49.35 17.67 2.12
CA VAL A 51 -48.32 18.09 1.16
C VAL A 51 -47.58 19.35 1.64
N PRO A 52 -48.25 20.45 2.05
CA PRO A 52 -47.54 21.66 2.49
C PRO A 52 -46.71 21.43 3.75
N VAL A 53 -47.21 20.68 4.73
CA VAL A 53 -46.45 20.34 5.95
C VAL A 53 -45.20 19.53 5.61
N THR A 54 -45.30 18.60 4.66
CA THR A 54 -44.15 17.81 4.19
C THR A 54 -43.12 18.67 3.46
N LEU A 55 -43.57 19.60 2.61
CA LEU A 55 -42.69 20.55 1.92
C LEU A 55 -41.97 21.49 2.91
N ILE A 56 -42.68 22.02 3.90
CA ILE A 56 -42.12 22.88 4.94
C ILE A 56 -41.05 22.13 5.74
N SER A 57 -41.32 20.89 6.13
CA SER A 57 -40.37 20.09 6.92
C SER A 57 -39.12 19.68 6.14
N ASN A 58 -39.20 19.58 4.82
CA ASN A 58 -38.02 19.34 3.98
C ASN A 58 -37.07 20.54 3.89
N HIS A 59 -37.56 21.74 4.16
CA HIS A 59 -36.79 22.96 4.07
C HIS A 59 -35.57 22.92 5.02
N PRO A 60 -34.38 23.38 4.58
CA PRO A 60 -33.13 23.26 5.36
C PRO A 60 -33.19 23.92 6.74
N LYS A 61 -34.06 24.93 6.94
CA LYS A 61 -34.26 25.60 8.24
C LYS A 61 -35.05 24.77 9.27
N PHE A 62 -35.81 23.74 8.85
CA PHE A 62 -36.73 22.99 9.72
C PHE A 62 -36.36 21.51 9.86
N THR A 63 -35.09 21.16 9.69
CA THR A 63 -34.60 19.77 9.73
C THR A 63 -34.91 19.02 11.01
N TRP A 64 -35.14 19.69 12.15
CA TRP A 64 -35.56 19.03 13.40
C TRP A 64 -36.92 18.34 13.28
N THR A 65 -37.79 18.80 12.36
CA THR A 65 -39.20 18.34 12.29
C THR A 65 -39.37 17.03 11.53
N VAL A 66 -38.35 16.65 10.73
CA VAL A 66 -38.34 15.48 9.85
C VAL A 66 -38.73 14.16 10.54
N PRO A 67 -38.21 13.80 11.73
CA PRO A 67 -38.59 12.56 12.40
C PRO A 67 -40.03 12.58 12.94
N TYR A 68 -40.64 13.75 13.13
CA TYR A 68 -41.99 13.88 13.67
C TYR A 68 -43.08 13.85 12.58
N ILE A 69 -42.74 14.16 11.31
CA ILE A 69 -43.71 14.16 10.21
C ILE A 69 -44.47 12.84 10.12
N LYS A 70 -43.79 11.71 10.29
CA LYS A 70 -44.41 10.39 10.17
C LYS A 70 -45.61 10.21 11.10
N TYR A 71 -45.48 10.65 12.36
CA TYR A 71 -46.57 10.62 13.33
C TYR A 71 -47.69 11.59 12.97
N PHE A 72 -47.33 12.79 12.50
CA PHE A 72 -48.31 13.78 12.05
C PHE A 72 -49.15 13.25 10.89
N ILE A 73 -48.51 12.67 9.87
CA ILE A 73 -49.19 12.08 8.70
C ILE A 73 -50.10 10.93 9.15
N THR A 74 -49.62 10.02 10.01
CA THR A 74 -50.45 8.93 10.53
C THR A 74 -51.67 9.45 11.29
N LEU A 75 -51.49 10.45 12.16
CA LEU A 75 -52.59 11.03 12.92
C LEU A 75 -53.61 11.73 12.02
N VAL A 76 -53.16 12.61 11.12
CA VAL A 76 -54.03 13.38 10.22
C VAL A 76 -54.79 12.47 9.27
N SER A 77 -54.12 11.47 8.69
CA SER A 77 -54.79 10.48 7.83
C SER A 77 -55.78 9.61 8.61
N GLY A 78 -55.49 9.27 9.87
CA GLY A 78 -56.44 8.58 10.74
C GLY A 78 -57.69 9.41 11.05
N VAL A 79 -57.52 10.71 11.32
CA VAL A 79 -58.64 11.65 11.51
C VAL A 79 -59.44 11.81 10.22
N ALA A 80 -58.78 11.93 9.06
CA ALA A 80 -59.44 12.01 7.76
C ALA A 80 -60.28 10.75 7.49
N LEU A 81 -59.75 9.57 7.79
CA LEU A 81 -60.46 8.29 7.67
C LEU A 81 -61.68 8.21 8.59
N PHE A 82 -61.56 8.69 9.83
CA PHE A 82 -62.69 8.76 10.76
C PHE A 82 -63.80 9.68 10.25
N LEU A 83 -63.44 10.85 9.69
CA LEU A 83 -64.39 11.79 9.09
C LEU A 83 -65.04 11.21 7.83
N LEU A 84 -64.28 10.49 7.01
CA LEU A 84 -64.75 9.84 5.79
C LEU A 84 -65.90 8.87 6.09
N ILE A 85 -65.71 7.98 7.07
CA ILE A 85 -66.74 7.02 7.50
C ILE A 85 -67.96 7.73 8.13
N LYS A 86 -67.74 8.86 8.81
CA LYS A 86 -68.84 9.63 9.42
C LYS A 86 -69.78 10.24 8.36
N ILE A 87 -69.19 10.75 7.28
CA ILE A 87 -69.94 11.44 6.21
C ILE A 87 -70.73 10.44 5.38
N ASP A 88 -70.10 9.30 5.06
CA ASP A 88 -70.72 8.25 4.27
C ASP A 88 -70.49 6.88 4.95
N PRO A 89 -71.43 6.42 5.78
CA PRO A 89 -71.30 5.17 6.52
C PRO A 89 -71.61 3.97 5.62
N HIS A 90 -70.65 3.67 4.73
CA HIS A 90 -70.74 2.58 3.76
C HIS A 90 -69.61 1.58 3.94
N MET A 91 -69.86 0.29 3.67
CA MET A 91 -68.87 -0.80 3.81
C MET A 91 -67.60 -0.57 2.96
N ILE A 92 -67.75 0.06 1.80
CA ILE A 92 -66.61 0.43 0.92
C ILE A 92 -65.63 1.34 1.66
N ASN A 93 -66.13 2.28 2.47
CA ASN A 93 -65.29 3.21 3.23
C ASN A 93 -64.55 2.49 4.37
N ILE A 94 -65.11 1.42 4.94
CA ILE A 94 -64.37 0.53 5.85
C ILE A 94 -63.27 -0.23 5.10
N MET A 95 -63.50 -0.66 3.85
CA MET A 95 -62.44 -1.31 3.06
C MET A 95 -61.26 -0.38 2.77
N THR A 96 -61.48 0.94 2.67
CA THR A 96 -60.37 1.91 2.56
C THR A 96 -59.44 1.91 3.77
N MET A 97 -59.87 1.39 4.93
CA MET A 97 -58.99 1.22 6.09
C MET A 97 -57.88 0.18 5.81
N TYR A 98 -58.13 -0.86 4.99
CA TYR A 98 -57.08 -1.78 4.56
C TYR A 98 -56.04 -1.07 3.70
N PHE A 99 -56.50 -0.18 2.83
CA PHE A 99 -55.63 0.64 2.02
C PHE A 99 -54.78 1.59 2.89
N TYR A 100 -55.39 2.21 3.90
CA TYR A 100 -54.69 3.01 4.90
C TYR A 100 -53.59 2.20 5.64
N VAL A 101 -53.90 0.99 6.10
CA VAL A 101 -52.92 0.10 6.75
C VAL A 101 -51.78 -0.28 5.79
N ALA A 102 -52.10 -0.58 4.53
CA ALA A 102 -51.11 -0.91 3.51
C ALA A 102 -50.18 0.27 3.22
N ILE A 103 -50.71 1.48 3.06
CA ILE A 103 -49.89 2.68 2.85
C ILE A 103 -49.02 2.98 4.05
N MET A 104 -49.56 2.93 5.27
CA MET A 104 -48.75 3.18 6.47
C MET A 104 -47.67 2.11 6.64
N GLY A 105 -47.92 0.88 6.20
CA GLY A 105 -46.91 -0.19 6.10
C GLY A 105 -45.66 0.20 5.32
N ILE A 106 -45.75 1.13 4.36
CA ILE A 106 -44.61 1.63 3.56
C ILE A 106 -43.59 2.40 4.42
N TYR A 107 -44.00 2.99 5.55
CA TYR A 107 -43.05 3.61 6.49
C TYR A 107 -42.01 2.59 7.01
N GLN A 108 -42.37 1.31 7.05
CA GLN A 108 -41.57 0.21 7.61
C GLN A 108 -41.05 0.54 9.02
N ASP A 109 -41.84 1.30 9.78
CA ASP A 109 -41.55 1.66 11.15
C ASP A 109 -42.52 0.90 12.07
N ARG A 110 -41.97 0.16 13.03
CA ARG A 110 -42.75 -0.67 13.95
C ARG A 110 -43.73 0.17 14.77
N ILE A 111 -43.33 1.36 15.19
CA ILE A 111 -44.16 2.25 16.01
C ILE A 111 -45.30 2.81 15.17
N ILE A 112 -45.03 3.21 13.93
CA ILE A 112 -46.06 3.73 13.02
C ILE A 112 -47.07 2.65 12.65
N ASN A 113 -46.62 1.43 12.35
CA ASN A 113 -47.52 0.32 12.06
C ASN A 113 -48.39 -0.04 13.28
N ALA A 114 -47.81 -0.08 14.48
CA ALA A 114 -48.57 -0.33 15.70
C ALA A 114 -49.60 0.76 16.00
N LEU A 115 -49.23 2.04 15.82
CA LEU A 115 -50.13 3.17 16.00
C LEU A 115 -51.26 3.19 14.96
N THR A 116 -50.94 2.83 13.72
CA THR A 116 -51.92 2.66 12.63
C THR A 116 -52.93 1.58 12.99
N LEU A 117 -52.46 0.40 13.45
CA LEU A 117 -53.34 -0.68 13.89
C LEU A 117 -54.28 -0.23 15.02
N LEU A 118 -53.73 0.45 16.03
CA LEU A 118 -54.51 0.97 17.16
C LEU A 118 -55.60 1.94 16.68
N ILE A 119 -55.26 2.89 15.80
CA ILE A 119 -56.24 3.82 15.22
C ILE A 119 -57.32 3.05 14.45
N THR A 120 -56.94 2.11 13.58
CA THR A 120 -57.91 1.37 12.79
C THR A 120 -58.83 0.49 13.63
N LEU A 121 -58.31 -0.18 14.65
CA LEU A 121 -59.12 -0.98 15.56
C LEU A 121 -60.06 -0.09 16.39
N SER A 122 -59.58 1.07 16.83
CA SER A 122 -60.42 2.02 17.58
C SER A 122 -61.58 2.53 16.73
N ILE A 123 -61.31 2.91 15.47
CA ILE A 123 -62.34 3.35 14.51
C ILE A 123 -63.32 2.20 14.21
N LEU A 124 -62.81 1.00 13.93
CA LEU A 124 -63.62 -0.18 13.62
C LEU A 124 -64.58 -0.52 14.78
N CYS A 125 -64.06 -0.62 16.00
CA CYS A 125 -64.86 -0.91 17.19
C CYS A 125 -65.91 0.19 17.43
N PHE A 126 -65.52 1.47 17.34
CA PHE A 126 -66.43 2.59 17.54
C PHE A 126 -67.61 2.56 16.55
N TYR A 127 -67.35 2.34 15.26
CA TYR A 127 -68.41 2.31 14.24
C TYR A 127 -69.23 1.03 14.25
N PHE A 128 -68.66 -0.11 14.66
CA PHE A 128 -69.43 -1.34 14.85
C PHE A 128 -70.50 -1.17 15.94
N PHE A 129 -70.15 -0.57 17.09
CA PHE A 129 -71.10 -0.36 18.18
C PHE A 129 -72.11 0.76 17.91
N THR A 130 -71.73 1.79 17.15
CA THR A 130 -72.63 2.94 16.88
C THR A 130 -73.48 2.76 15.61
N GLN A 131 -72.97 2.07 14.59
CA GLN A 131 -73.59 1.96 13.26
C GLN A 131 -73.49 0.54 12.66
N GLY A 132 -73.41 -0.48 13.50
CA GLY A 132 -73.29 -1.89 13.10
C GLY A 132 -74.27 -2.34 12.02
N GLU A 133 -75.56 -2.01 12.21
CA GLU A 133 -76.63 -2.39 11.27
C GLU A 133 -76.49 -1.71 9.90
N ASN A 134 -76.09 -0.44 9.86
CA ASN A 134 -76.01 0.34 8.63
C ASN A 134 -74.78 0.00 7.80
N ILE A 135 -73.63 -0.19 8.45
CA ILE A 135 -72.34 -0.35 7.77
C ILE A 135 -72.03 -1.82 7.51
N PHE A 136 -72.25 -2.68 8.51
CA PHE A 136 -71.82 -4.07 8.49
C PHE A 136 -72.95 -5.05 8.18
N HIS A 137 -74.21 -4.57 8.12
CA HIS A 137 -75.42 -5.39 7.99
C HIS A 137 -75.51 -6.53 9.02
N SER A 138 -74.78 -6.40 10.13
CA SER A 138 -74.72 -7.38 11.20
C SER A 138 -74.31 -6.70 12.50
N THR A 139 -74.98 -7.06 13.59
CA THR A 139 -74.64 -6.67 14.96
C THR A 139 -74.05 -7.84 15.75
N ASN A 140 -73.79 -8.97 15.09
CA ASN A 140 -73.22 -10.14 15.74
C ASN A 140 -71.75 -9.88 16.11
N VAL A 141 -71.44 -10.05 17.40
CA VAL A 141 -70.08 -9.90 17.95
C VAL A 141 -69.08 -10.84 17.27
N GLN A 142 -69.53 -11.98 16.73
CA GLN A 142 -68.68 -12.89 15.97
C GLN A 142 -68.11 -12.23 14.71
N ASP A 143 -68.90 -11.42 14.01
CA ASP A 143 -68.45 -10.74 12.80
C ASP A 143 -67.43 -9.64 13.12
N LEU A 144 -67.64 -8.91 14.23
CA LEU A 144 -66.64 -7.97 14.77
C LEU A 144 -65.31 -8.67 15.06
N LEU A 145 -65.36 -9.85 15.68
CA LEU A 145 -64.16 -10.63 15.97
C LEU A 145 -63.41 -11.02 14.69
N PHE A 146 -64.13 -11.43 13.63
CA PHE A 146 -63.52 -11.69 12.33
C PHE A 146 -62.81 -10.46 11.77
N TYR A 147 -63.46 -9.29 11.76
CA TYR A 147 -62.82 -8.05 11.28
C TYR A 147 -61.56 -7.70 12.08
N ILE A 148 -61.62 -7.77 13.41
CA ILE A 148 -60.46 -7.48 14.28
C ILE A 148 -59.30 -8.44 13.97
N ILE A 149 -59.58 -9.74 13.85
CA ILE A 149 -58.55 -10.75 13.55
C ILE A 149 -57.93 -10.47 12.17
N THR A 150 -58.74 -10.17 11.15
CA THR A 150 -58.23 -9.88 9.80
C THR A 150 -57.32 -8.64 9.78
N PHE A 151 -57.74 -7.53 10.40
CA PHE A 151 -56.90 -6.33 10.51
C PHE A 151 -55.61 -6.59 11.28
N THR A 152 -55.71 -7.35 12.38
CA THR A 152 -54.54 -7.71 13.20
C THR A 152 -53.56 -8.54 12.38
N LEU A 153 -54.03 -9.54 11.63
CA LEU A 153 -53.19 -10.40 10.80
C LEU A 153 -52.47 -9.59 9.70
N VAL A 154 -53.20 -8.73 8.98
CA VAL A 154 -52.61 -7.84 7.96
C VAL A 154 -51.54 -6.94 8.58
N SER A 155 -51.80 -6.38 9.77
CA SER A 155 -50.83 -5.53 10.46
C SER A 155 -49.60 -6.30 10.96
N VAL A 156 -49.76 -7.54 11.43
CA VAL A 156 -48.64 -8.40 11.85
C VAL A 156 -47.75 -8.70 10.65
N VAL A 157 -48.32 -9.05 9.50
CA VAL A 157 -47.57 -9.26 8.26
C VAL A 157 -46.80 -8.00 7.86
N ASN A 158 -47.43 -6.82 7.91
CA ASN A 158 -46.76 -5.56 7.62
C ASN A 158 -45.62 -5.24 8.62
N LEU A 159 -45.78 -5.60 9.90
CA LEU A 159 -44.73 -5.44 10.90
C LEU A 159 -43.55 -6.39 10.66
N MET A 160 -43.82 -7.65 10.29
CA MET A 160 -42.78 -8.60 9.91
C MET A 160 -42.03 -8.12 8.67
N TYR A 161 -42.75 -7.63 7.66
CA TYR A 161 -42.16 -7.07 6.44
C TYR A 161 -41.28 -5.85 6.74
N ALA A 162 -41.74 -4.95 7.62
CA ALA A 162 -40.96 -3.81 8.09
C ALA A 162 -39.68 -4.23 8.82
N GLN A 163 -39.77 -5.23 9.72
CA GLN A 163 -38.62 -5.76 10.42
C GLN A 163 -37.60 -6.38 9.45
N PHE A 164 -38.06 -7.22 8.53
CA PHE A 164 -37.20 -7.87 7.54
C PHE A 164 -36.47 -6.84 6.68
N ASN A 165 -37.16 -5.83 6.14
CA ASN A 165 -36.53 -4.79 5.32
C ASN A 165 -35.55 -3.93 6.11
N ASN A 166 -35.83 -3.61 7.38
CA ASN A 166 -34.89 -2.88 8.22
C ASN A 166 -33.61 -3.69 8.48
N THR A 167 -33.71 -5.00 8.74
CA THR A 167 -32.54 -5.88 8.88
C THR A 167 -31.73 -5.93 7.58
N LEU A 168 -32.37 -6.15 6.44
CA LEU A 168 -31.70 -6.15 5.14
C LEU A 168 -31.00 -4.83 4.82
N GLN A 169 -31.59 -3.71 5.24
CA GLN A 169 -30.98 -2.40 5.04
C GLN A 169 -29.72 -2.23 5.91
N GLN A 170 -29.76 -2.70 7.15
CA GLN A 170 -28.60 -2.68 8.05
C GLN A 170 -27.47 -3.57 7.53
N GLU A 171 -27.79 -4.77 7.05
CA GLU A 171 -26.81 -5.68 6.43
C GLU A 171 -26.14 -5.05 5.21
N LYS A 172 -26.92 -4.42 4.32
CA LYS A 172 -26.38 -3.72 3.14
C LYS A 172 -25.46 -2.55 3.49
N GLU A 173 -25.79 -1.78 4.53
CA GLU A 173 -24.93 -0.67 4.94
C GLU A 173 -23.65 -1.20 5.60
N LEU A 174 -23.72 -2.29 6.37
CA LEU A 174 -22.55 -2.97 6.93
C LEU A 174 -21.64 -3.54 5.83
N GLU A 175 -22.21 -4.19 4.81
CA GLU A 175 -21.45 -4.68 3.65
C GLU A 175 -20.78 -3.54 2.89
N LYS A 176 -21.50 -2.45 2.67
CA LYS A 176 -20.94 -1.23 2.04
C LYS A 176 -19.81 -0.63 2.85
N GLN A 177 -19.93 -0.58 4.18
CA GLN A 177 -18.86 -0.14 5.06
C GLN A 177 -17.63 -1.05 4.95
N ARG A 178 -17.82 -2.37 5.03
CA ARG A 178 -16.74 -3.36 4.84
C ARG A 178 -16.05 -3.21 3.48
N ALA A 179 -16.82 -2.97 2.41
CA ALA A 179 -16.28 -2.73 1.08
C ALA A 179 -15.45 -1.44 1.00
N LEU A 180 -15.87 -0.38 1.71
CA LEU A 180 -15.11 0.87 1.81
C LEU A 180 -13.81 0.70 2.61
N GLU A 181 -13.86 -0.02 3.73
CA GLU A 181 -12.68 -0.36 4.54
C GLU A 181 -11.68 -1.21 3.75
N ALA A 182 -12.15 -2.25 3.06
CA ALA A 182 -11.32 -3.07 2.18
C ALA A 182 -10.71 -2.26 1.03
N LYS A 183 -11.48 -1.35 0.43
CA LYS A 183 -10.98 -0.43 -0.60
C LYS A 183 -9.90 0.50 -0.07
N SER A 184 -10.06 1.01 1.16
CA SER A 184 -9.07 1.85 1.83
C SER A 184 -7.78 1.07 2.11
N ALA A 185 -7.88 -0.12 2.69
CA ALA A 185 -6.74 -1.01 2.95
C ALA A 185 -5.99 -1.36 1.66
N MET A 186 -6.71 -1.67 0.58
CA MET A 186 -6.12 -1.96 -0.73
C MET A 186 -5.36 -0.76 -1.31
N LYS A 187 -5.89 0.47 -1.16
CA LYS A 187 -5.18 1.69 -1.56
C LYS A 187 -3.87 1.85 -0.77
N THR A 188 -3.92 1.67 0.55
CA THR A 188 -2.71 1.74 1.40
C THR A 188 -1.67 0.69 1.00
N MET A 189 -2.10 -0.53 0.70
CA MET A 189 -1.21 -1.59 0.24
C MET A 189 -0.58 -1.24 -1.12
N LEU A 190 -1.37 -0.70 -2.06
CA LEU A 190 -0.86 -0.24 -3.36
C LEU A 190 0.20 0.84 -3.19
N THR A 191 -0.02 1.83 -2.32
CA THR A 191 0.96 2.88 -2.01
C THR A 191 2.26 2.29 -1.47
N LYS A 192 2.20 1.36 -0.50
CA LYS A 192 3.39 0.69 0.03
C LYS A 192 4.14 -0.12 -1.02
N ILE A 193 3.42 -0.78 -1.95
CA ILE A 193 4.03 -1.48 -3.08
C ILE A 193 4.77 -0.49 -3.98
N THR A 194 4.15 0.66 -4.30
CA THR A 194 4.80 1.71 -5.10
C THR A 194 6.07 2.24 -4.43
N GLU A 195 6.00 2.54 -3.13
CA GLU A 195 7.17 2.96 -2.34
C GLU A 195 8.28 1.90 -2.34
N SER A 196 7.91 0.61 -2.19
CA SER A 196 8.85 -0.50 -2.21
C SER A 196 9.51 -0.67 -3.59
N VAL A 197 8.76 -0.50 -4.68
CA VAL A 197 9.31 -0.52 -6.04
C VAL A 197 10.27 0.66 -6.26
N GLN A 198 9.94 1.84 -5.74
CA GLN A 198 10.82 3.00 -5.82
C GLN A 198 12.11 2.79 -5.02
N ALA A 199 12.03 2.28 -3.79
CA ALA A 199 13.19 1.95 -2.97
C ALA A 199 14.07 0.88 -3.64
N ALA A 200 13.48 -0.14 -4.24
CA ALA A 200 14.22 -1.15 -5.01
C ALA A 200 14.93 -0.55 -6.23
N SER A 201 14.27 0.38 -6.94
CA SER A 201 14.88 1.09 -8.07
C SER A 201 16.04 1.98 -7.63
N GLN A 202 15.95 2.63 -6.47
CA GLN A 202 17.02 3.46 -5.93
C GLN A 202 18.20 2.60 -5.47
N TYR A 203 17.94 1.55 -4.70
CA TYR A 203 18.96 0.58 -4.28
C TYR A 203 19.73 0.00 -5.48
N GLN A 204 19.01 -0.30 -6.56
CA GLN A 204 19.62 -0.76 -7.79
C GLN A 204 20.57 0.27 -8.43
N ASN A 205 20.16 1.54 -8.49
CA ASN A 205 21.02 2.62 -9.00
C ASN A 205 22.27 2.78 -8.14
N ASP A 206 22.11 2.80 -6.82
CA ASP A 206 23.23 2.93 -5.86
C ASP A 206 24.21 1.76 -6.02
N LEU A 207 23.68 0.55 -6.20
CA LEU A 207 24.50 -0.65 -6.45
C LEU A 207 25.26 -0.58 -7.78
N GLN A 208 24.63 -0.07 -8.83
CA GLN A 208 25.29 0.11 -10.14
C GLN A 208 26.43 1.12 -10.05
N VAL A 209 26.24 2.22 -9.31
CA VAL A 209 27.29 3.22 -9.04
C VAL A 209 28.43 2.58 -8.25
N ALA A 210 28.14 1.88 -7.16
CA ALA A 210 29.16 1.21 -6.34
C ALA A 210 29.95 0.14 -7.12
N THR A 211 29.27 -0.60 -8.01
CA THR A 211 29.88 -1.61 -8.89
C THR A 211 30.80 -0.95 -9.92
N TYR A 212 30.38 0.18 -10.50
CA TYR A 212 31.21 0.95 -11.42
C TYR A 212 32.45 1.52 -10.74
N GLU A 213 32.30 2.12 -9.55
CA GLU A 213 33.44 2.62 -8.75
C GLU A 213 34.41 1.51 -8.37
N THR A 214 33.89 0.34 -7.96
CA THR A 214 34.72 -0.82 -7.61
C THR A 214 35.47 -1.33 -8.83
N ASN A 215 34.82 -1.42 -10.00
CA ASN A 215 35.47 -1.82 -11.24
C ASN A 215 36.60 -0.84 -11.63
N GLN A 216 36.38 0.47 -11.51
CA GLN A 216 37.43 1.47 -11.75
C GLN A 216 38.62 1.28 -10.80
N ARG A 217 38.37 1.09 -9.50
CA ARG A 217 39.43 0.81 -8.52
C ARG A 217 40.18 -0.48 -8.82
N SER A 218 39.48 -1.54 -9.26
CA SER A 218 40.14 -2.78 -9.67
C SER A 218 41.07 -2.56 -10.86
N ILE A 219 40.67 -1.76 -11.85
CA ILE A 219 41.54 -1.39 -12.99
C ILE A 219 42.78 -0.63 -12.50
N GLU A 220 42.61 0.34 -11.59
CA GLU A 220 43.72 1.10 -11.00
C GLU A 220 44.67 0.19 -10.20
N ILE A 221 44.15 -0.78 -9.44
CA ILE A 221 44.94 -1.77 -8.70
C ILE A 221 45.73 -2.67 -9.65
N VAL A 222 45.08 -3.19 -10.71
CA VAL A 222 45.73 -4.01 -11.75
C VAL A 222 46.90 -3.23 -12.36
N SER A 223 46.66 -2.00 -12.80
CA SER A 223 47.71 -1.14 -13.36
C SER A 223 48.82 -0.83 -12.35
N SER A 224 48.49 -0.62 -11.08
CA SER A 224 49.48 -0.38 -10.02
C SER A 224 50.35 -1.62 -9.77
N ILE A 225 49.76 -2.82 -9.76
CA ILE A 225 50.51 -4.07 -9.61
C ILE A 225 51.43 -4.30 -10.81
N GLU A 226 50.96 -4.03 -12.04
CA GLU A 226 51.79 -4.12 -13.24
C GLU A 226 53.01 -3.20 -13.15
N ASN A 227 52.82 -1.94 -12.73
CA ASN A 227 53.91 -0.99 -12.52
C ASN A 227 54.90 -1.46 -11.43
N ILE A 228 54.41 -2.07 -10.34
CA ILE A 228 55.27 -2.63 -9.28
C ILE A 228 56.07 -3.81 -9.83
N ILE A 229 55.45 -4.70 -10.61
CA ILE A 229 56.14 -5.83 -11.25
C ILE A 229 57.25 -5.33 -12.17
N GLU A 230 56.99 -4.31 -13.00
CA GLU A 230 58.00 -3.70 -13.87
C GLU A 230 59.16 -3.09 -13.06
N SER A 231 58.84 -2.38 -11.97
CA SER A 231 59.86 -1.84 -11.06
C SER A 231 60.72 -2.94 -10.42
N LEU A 232 60.10 -4.06 -10.01
CA LEU A 232 60.83 -5.21 -9.45
C LEU A 232 61.71 -5.88 -10.50
N GLU A 233 61.27 -5.99 -11.75
CA GLU A 233 62.13 -6.49 -12.84
C GLU A 233 63.36 -5.59 -13.04
N MET A 234 63.17 -4.27 -12.96
CA MET A 234 64.27 -3.31 -13.08
C MET A 234 65.24 -3.44 -11.90
N GLN A 235 64.72 -3.58 -10.68
CA GLN A 235 65.51 -3.79 -9.47
C GLN A 235 66.26 -5.13 -9.48
N ASN A 236 65.65 -6.19 -10.02
CA ASN A 236 66.30 -7.48 -10.21
C ASN A 236 67.47 -7.37 -11.20
N LYS A 237 67.25 -6.73 -12.35
CA LYS A 237 68.32 -6.44 -13.34
C LYS A 237 69.47 -5.65 -12.73
N GLN A 238 69.17 -4.61 -11.94
CA GLN A 238 70.19 -3.83 -11.25
C GLN A 238 70.95 -4.65 -10.20
N SER A 239 70.27 -5.49 -9.43
CA SER A 239 70.89 -6.36 -8.42
C SER A 239 71.81 -7.40 -9.06
N LEU A 240 71.41 -7.98 -10.19
CA LEU A 240 72.25 -8.88 -10.98
C LEU A 240 73.47 -8.17 -11.57
N LEU A 241 73.31 -6.94 -12.08
CA LEU A 241 74.43 -6.12 -12.55
C LEU A 241 75.40 -5.81 -11.41
N LEU A 242 74.90 -5.43 -10.24
CA LEU A 242 75.70 -5.22 -9.03
C LEU A 242 76.44 -6.49 -8.64
N ALA A 243 75.76 -7.64 -8.54
CA ALA A 243 76.39 -8.92 -8.23
C ALA A 243 77.52 -9.27 -9.22
N ASN A 244 77.30 -9.05 -10.52
CA ASN A 244 78.32 -9.28 -11.54
C ASN A 244 79.50 -8.29 -11.43
N GLN A 245 79.23 -7.01 -11.19
CA GLN A 245 80.26 -6.00 -10.93
C GLN A 245 81.07 -6.33 -9.67
N PHE A 246 80.42 -6.83 -8.62
CA PHE A 246 81.10 -7.26 -7.41
C PHE A 246 81.99 -8.48 -7.66
N ASN A 247 81.52 -9.46 -8.43
CA ASN A 247 82.36 -10.59 -8.82
C ASN A 247 83.59 -10.12 -9.62
N GLN A 248 83.43 -9.16 -10.53
CA GLN A 248 84.55 -8.56 -11.27
C GLN A 248 85.53 -7.81 -10.35
N VAL A 249 85.03 -7.01 -9.40
CA VAL A 249 85.88 -6.31 -8.41
C VAL A 249 86.59 -7.32 -7.50
N ASN A 250 85.91 -8.39 -7.08
CA ASN A 250 86.49 -9.46 -6.27
C ASN A 250 87.61 -10.20 -7.02
N GLU A 251 87.43 -10.45 -8.33
CA GLU A 251 88.51 -10.98 -9.18
C GLU A 251 89.67 -10.00 -9.33
N GLN A 252 89.40 -8.70 -9.54
CA GLN A 252 90.44 -7.67 -9.59
C GLN A 252 91.23 -7.58 -8.29
N ILE A 253 90.56 -7.63 -7.14
CA ILE A 253 91.20 -7.65 -5.82
C ILE A 253 92.02 -8.90 -5.62
N ASN A 254 91.51 -10.08 -5.99
CA ASN A 254 92.30 -11.33 -5.92
C ASN A 254 93.55 -11.24 -6.82
N ASN A 255 93.42 -10.65 -8.01
CA ASN A 255 94.54 -10.43 -8.92
C ASN A 255 95.54 -9.37 -8.42
N LEU A 256 95.13 -8.47 -7.53
CA LEU A 256 96.02 -7.53 -6.83
C LEU A 256 96.67 -8.15 -5.58
N LEU A 257 95.96 -9.05 -4.89
CA LEU A 257 96.45 -9.76 -3.70
C LEU A 257 97.58 -10.75 -4.03
N ILE A 258 97.49 -11.41 -5.19
CA ILE A 258 98.45 -12.45 -5.62
C ILE A 258 99.87 -11.87 -5.86
N PRO A 259 100.06 -10.74 -6.59
CA PRO A 259 101.36 -10.08 -6.74
C PRO A 259 101.93 -9.51 -5.44
N THR A 260 101.09 -9.05 -4.50
CA THR A 260 101.55 -8.48 -3.22
C THR A 260 101.98 -9.55 -2.22
N MET A 261 101.37 -10.75 -2.24
CA MET A 261 101.81 -11.90 -1.42
C MET A 261 103.07 -12.60 -1.96
N PHE A 262 103.36 -12.49 -3.27
CA PHE A 262 104.54 -13.07 -3.91
C PHE A 262 105.29 -12.03 -4.75
N PRO A 263 106.13 -11.16 -4.15
CA PRO A 263 106.97 -10.26 -4.94
C PRO A 263 107.90 -11.08 -5.84
N HIS A 264 107.74 -10.89 -7.15
CA HIS A 264 108.55 -11.53 -8.18
C HIS A 264 110.02 -11.12 -7.97
N LYS A 265 110.84 -12.02 -7.42
CA LYS A 265 112.30 -11.89 -7.40
C LYS A 265 112.82 -11.96 -8.83
N GLN A 266 112.83 -10.83 -9.55
CA GLN A 266 113.71 -10.69 -10.70
C GLN A 266 114.25 -9.26 -10.82
N ASN A 267 115.51 -9.14 -10.40
CA ASN A 267 116.55 -8.19 -10.81
C ASN A 267 116.29 -6.68 -10.62
N SER A 268 116.84 -6.10 -9.55
CA SER A 268 118.07 -5.28 -9.64
C SER A 268 118.54 -4.78 -8.27
N PHE A 269 119.84 -4.63 -8.19
CA PHE A 269 120.67 -4.50 -7.00
C PHE A 269 120.99 -3.01 -6.79
N PHE A 270 120.40 -2.35 -5.76
CA PHE A 270 121.02 -1.33 -4.88
C PHE A 270 119.94 -0.61 -4.01
N THR A 271 120.12 -0.67 -2.69
CA THR A 271 119.68 0.28 -1.65
C THR A 271 118.27 0.89 -1.73
N ALA A 272 117.30 0.27 -1.05
CA ALA A 272 116.21 0.97 -0.36
C ALA A 272 115.69 0.15 0.84
N THR A 273 115.66 0.86 1.96
CA THR A 273 115.21 0.64 3.34
C THR A 273 113.89 -0.12 3.56
N ALA A 274 113.76 -0.65 4.79
CA ALA A 274 112.65 -1.34 5.48
C ALA A 274 111.25 -0.66 5.48
N VAL A 275 110.90 0.07 4.42
CA VAL A 275 109.60 0.72 4.22
C VAL A 275 108.60 -0.22 3.53
N ASP A 276 109.08 -1.29 2.88
CA ASP A 276 108.26 -2.18 2.04
C ASP A 276 107.39 -3.18 2.84
N SER A 277 107.78 -3.54 4.06
CA SER A 277 107.02 -4.48 4.92
C SER A 277 106.05 -3.80 5.91
N ALA A 278 106.21 -2.49 6.16
CA ALA A 278 105.36 -1.73 7.08
C ALA A 278 104.15 -1.08 6.38
N LEU A 279 104.23 -0.86 5.06
CA LEU A 279 103.12 -0.37 4.24
C LEU A 279 102.21 -1.49 3.70
N THR A 280 102.71 -2.71 3.60
CA THR A 280 102.00 -3.85 2.98
C THR A 280 101.00 -4.52 3.91
N ALA A 281 101.29 -4.65 5.21
CA ALA A 281 100.37 -5.26 6.18
C ALA A 281 99.03 -4.51 6.40
N PRO A 282 98.99 -3.16 6.53
CA PRO A 282 97.72 -2.43 6.60
C PRO A 282 96.93 -2.49 5.29
N LEU A 283 97.62 -2.62 4.15
CA LEU A 283 97.00 -2.74 2.84
C LEU A 283 96.38 -4.12 2.63
N GLU A 284 97.02 -5.16 3.15
CA GLU A 284 96.53 -6.54 3.13
C GLU A 284 95.31 -6.72 4.05
N GLU A 285 95.33 -6.12 5.25
CA GLU A 285 94.20 -6.12 6.18
C GLU A 285 92.98 -5.39 5.59
N THR A 286 93.18 -4.22 4.99
CA THR A 286 92.10 -3.49 4.29
C THR A 286 91.58 -4.23 3.05
N LEU A 287 92.44 -4.92 2.29
CA LEU A 287 92.00 -5.74 1.15
C LEU A 287 91.20 -6.97 1.61
N ILE A 288 91.56 -7.59 2.73
CA ILE A 288 90.78 -8.69 3.34
C ILE A 288 89.43 -8.17 3.85
N GLU A 289 89.39 -7.00 4.48
CA GLU A 289 88.15 -6.36 4.93
C GLU A 289 87.24 -6.00 3.74
N ILE A 290 87.80 -5.42 2.67
CA ILE A 290 87.07 -5.14 1.43
C ILE A 290 86.56 -6.45 0.81
N LYS A 291 87.35 -7.52 0.77
CA LYS A 291 86.92 -8.82 0.27
C LYS A 291 85.77 -9.40 1.09
N SER A 292 85.83 -9.31 2.42
CA SER A 292 84.74 -9.68 3.34
C SER A 292 83.48 -8.86 3.07
N MET A 293 83.60 -7.53 2.93
CA MET A 293 82.47 -6.67 2.59
C MET A 293 81.87 -7.02 1.23
N LEU A 294 82.69 -7.29 0.21
CA LEU A 294 82.26 -7.67 -1.13
C LEU A 294 81.54 -9.02 -1.14
N GLN A 295 81.99 -9.97 -0.34
CA GLN A 295 81.37 -11.29 -0.22
C GLN A 295 80.02 -11.21 0.53
N ASN A 296 79.94 -10.40 1.58
CA ASN A 296 78.69 -10.07 2.25
C ASN A 296 77.73 -9.29 1.34
N LEU A 297 78.25 -8.41 0.48
CA LEU A 297 77.42 -7.70 -0.51
C LEU A 297 76.94 -8.62 -1.63
N GLY A 298 77.77 -9.55 -2.11
CA GLY A 298 77.40 -10.54 -3.12
C GLY A 298 76.25 -11.44 -2.63
N THR A 299 76.39 -11.97 -1.42
CA THR A 299 75.31 -12.77 -0.78
C THR A 299 74.06 -11.95 -0.49
N ALA A 300 74.19 -10.67 -0.11
CA ALA A 300 73.05 -9.77 0.05
C ALA A 300 72.37 -9.47 -1.29
N ALA A 301 73.13 -9.33 -2.38
CA ALA A 301 72.60 -9.11 -3.73
C ALA A 301 71.84 -10.34 -4.25
N GLU A 302 72.41 -11.55 -4.09
CA GLU A 302 71.71 -12.81 -4.42
C GLU A 302 70.42 -12.98 -3.63
N ARG A 303 70.46 -12.71 -2.31
CA ARG A 303 69.24 -12.75 -1.47
C ARG A 303 68.21 -11.71 -1.91
N THR A 304 68.64 -10.56 -2.40
CA THR A 304 67.74 -9.53 -2.94
C THR A 304 67.09 -10.00 -4.25
N VAL A 305 67.84 -10.67 -5.13
CA VAL A 305 67.30 -11.30 -6.34
C VAL A 305 66.23 -12.34 -6.00
N ASP A 306 66.50 -13.25 -5.06
CA ASP A 306 65.55 -14.28 -4.64
C ASP A 306 64.26 -13.69 -4.05
N ILE A 307 64.39 -12.69 -3.17
CA ILE A 307 63.23 -11.99 -2.58
C ILE A 307 62.44 -11.26 -3.67
N THR A 308 63.13 -10.65 -4.64
CA THR A 308 62.48 -9.93 -5.75
C THR A 308 61.70 -10.88 -6.65
N GLU A 309 62.26 -12.05 -6.98
CA GLU A 309 61.60 -13.06 -7.80
C GLU A 309 60.40 -13.69 -7.06
N TYR A 310 60.53 -13.95 -5.76
CA TYR A 310 59.43 -14.39 -4.92
C TYR A 310 58.28 -13.37 -4.85
N ASN A 311 58.62 -12.09 -4.64
CA ASN A 311 57.63 -11.00 -4.59
C ASN A 311 56.94 -10.82 -5.94
N LYS A 312 57.66 -10.96 -7.06
CA LYS A 312 57.09 -10.96 -8.40
C LYS A 312 56.08 -12.09 -8.60
N GLY A 313 56.43 -13.31 -8.17
CA GLY A 313 55.51 -14.45 -8.19
C GLY A 313 54.23 -14.18 -7.39
N SER A 314 54.39 -13.71 -6.15
CA SER A 314 53.26 -13.38 -5.27
C SER A 314 52.37 -12.26 -5.84
N LEU A 315 52.96 -11.22 -6.44
CA LEU A 315 52.18 -10.14 -7.07
C LEU A 315 51.43 -10.62 -8.32
N LYS A 316 51.97 -11.58 -9.06
CA LYS A 316 51.28 -12.19 -10.21
C LYS A 316 50.04 -12.98 -9.76
N ASP A 317 50.11 -13.66 -8.62
CA ASP A 317 48.96 -14.35 -8.03
C ASP A 317 47.90 -13.35 -7.57
N VAL A 318 48.31 -12.23 -6.95
CA VAL A 318 47.40 -11.14 -6.57
C VAL A 318 46.75 -10.51 -7.82
N LEU A 319 47.52 -10.28 -8.89
CA LEU A 319 47.02 -9.76 -10.17
C LEU A 319 45.93 -10.67 -10.75
N HIS A 320 46.17 -11.99 -10.76
CA HIS A 320 45.20 -12.96 -11.23
C HIS A 320 43.92 -12.93 -10.38
N LEU A 321 44.04 -12.84 -9.05
CA LEU A 321 42.91 -12.78 -8.14
C LEU A 321 42.07 -11.50 -8.37
N VAL A 322 42.72 -10.34 -8.48
CA VAL A 322 42.04 -9.06 -8.74
C VAL A 322 41.37 -9.07 -10.11
N SER A 323 42.02 -9.61 -11.15
CA SER A 323 41.43 -9.76 -12.48
C SER A 323 40.21 -10.67 -12.48
N THR A 324 40.23 -11.75 -11.68
CA THR A 324 39.08 -12.65 -11.52
C THR A 324 37.92 -11.92 -10.84
N GLN A 325 38.19 -11.18 -9.76
CA GLN A 325 37.20 -10.36 -9.07
C GLN A 325 36.59 -9.29 -10.00
N GLN A 326 37.39 -8.67 -10.85
CA GLN A 326 36.92 -7.69 -11.83
C GLN A 326 35.91 -8.31 -12.81
N GLN A 327 36.19 -9.51 -13.29
CA GLN A 327 35.29 -10.23 -14.19
C GLN A 327 33.97 -10.61 -13.50
N GLU A 328 34.03 -11.06 -12.25
CA GLU A 328 32.84 -11.34 -11.44
C GLU A 328 31.97 -10.09 -11.24
N ILE A 329 32.58 -8.95 -10.87
CA ILE A 329 31.90 -7.65 -10.72
C ILE A 329 31.19 -7.25 -12.02
N THR A 330 31.83 -7.47 -13.17
CA THR A 330 31.24 -7.17 -14.48
C THR A 330 30.01 -8.04 -14.75
N SER A 331 30.08 -9.34 -14.49
CA SER A 331 28.95 -10.27 -14.64
C SER A 331 27.77 -9.95 -13.70
N LEU A 332 28.09 -9.45 -12.50
CA LEU A 332 27.13 -9.03 -11.49
C LEU A 332 26.35 -7.81 -11.99
N SER A 333 27.05 -6.82 -12.57
CA SER A 333 26.45 -5.63 -13.20
C SER A 333 25.43 -5.99 -14.29
N GLU A 334 25.77 -6.91 -15.19
CA GLU A 334 24.87 -7.36 -16.26
C GLU A 334 23.61 -8.04 -15.72
N SER A 335 23.76 -8.85 -14.66
CA SER A 335 22.65 -9.51 -13.99
C SER A 335 21.66 -8.50 -13.38
N PHE A 336 22.16 -7.41 -12.80
CA PHE A 336 21.32 -6.33 -12.30
C PHE A 336 20.59 -5.58 -13.41
N ALA A 337 21.25 -5.27 -14.53
CA ALA A 337 20.60 -4.65 -15.68
C ALA A 337 19.43 -5.48 -16.22
N LYS A 338 19.51 -6.82 -16.16
CA LYS A 338 18.40 -7.72 -16.50
C LYS A 338 17.24 -7.63 -15.51
N LEU A 339 17.53 -7.55 -14.22
CA LEU A 339 16.57 -7.41 -13.13
C LEU A 339 15.79 -6.08 -13.23
N GLU A 340 16.46 -5.00 -13.63
CA GLU A 340 15.83 -3.69 -13.87
C GLU A 340 14.70 -3.78 -14.90
N ARG A 341 15.00 -4.46 -16.01
CA ARG A 341 14.05 -4.61 -17.13
C ARG A 341 12.82 -5.41 -16.69
N GLN A 342 12.99 -6.38 -15.80
CA GLN A 342 11.88 -7.14 -15.24
C GLN A 342 11.01 -6.29 -14.30
N LEU A 343 11.63 -5.53 -13.40
CA LEU A 343 10.92 -4.61 -12.50
C LEU A 343 10.13 -3.55 -13.26
N ARG A 344 10.72 -2.93 -14.29
CA ARG A 344 10.02 -1.95 -15.15
C ARG A 344 8.81 -2.56 -15.87
N ARG A 345 8.88 -3.83 -16.29
CA ARG A 345 7.75 -4.54 -16.91
C ARG A 345 6.62 -4.80 -15.92
N MET A 346 6.95 -5.15 -14.67
CA MET A 346 5.94 -5.34 -13.62
C MET A 346 5.23 -4.03 -13.28
N ASN A 347 5.98 -2.93 -13.14
CA ASN A 347 5.40 -1.62 -12.82
C ASN A 347 4.45 -1.11 -13.92
N ARG A 348 4.77 -1.34 -15.21
CA ARG A 348 3.84 -1.02 -16.30
C ARG A 348 2.56 -1.85 -16.25
N ARG A 349 2.62 -3.10 -15.82
CA ARG A 349 1.44 -3.97 -15.68
C ARG A 349 0.54 -3.58 -14.52
N SER A 350 1.07 -2.98 -13.45
CA SER A 350 0.26 -2.52 -12.31
C SER A 350 -0.45 -1.18 -12.53
N GLN A 351 -0.10 -0.45 -13.60
CA GLN A 351 -0.72 0.83 -13.97
C GLN A 351 -1.86 0.68 -15.00
N LEU A 352 -1.97 -0.49 -15.64
CA LEU A 352 -3.10 -0.90 -16.48
C LEU A 352 -4.12 -1.64 -15.61
#